data_AF-A0A2H3CEP0-F1
#
_entry.id   AF-A0A2H3CEP0-F1
#
_cell.length_a   1.000
_cell.length_b   1.000
_cell.length_c   1.000
_cell.angle_alpha   90.00
_cell.angle_beta   90.00
_cell.angle_gamma   90.00
#
_symmetry.space_group_name_H-M   'P 1'
#
loop_
_entity.id
_entity.type
_entity.pdbx_description
1 polymer ?
#
loop_
_entity_poly.entity_id
_entity_poly.type
_entity_poly.pdbx_seq_one_letter_code
_entity_poly.pdbx_strand_id
1 'polypeptide(L)'
;MCQDPNLEAPLAAAASSSKGTRTVIPLILRAQEVEGVLPRIENVNTAGDRVRAHYQQSDEYGVKLQAAVNHLLSYGCVRCWVCRNPGESGHESHGPDVSTRALLQRLHLIQFDDRDVIHQAVCYRCWIPFRRPFNHPPRPKGSSVDEETCPFNGRIPRIIPQAVAFGFNYKVGGRFVYREAIANSLGVESWGTPQQFLAWLNKPVQGASRARNSHAFVIELHRLLTSGDSVE
;
A
#
# COMPACT_ATOMS: atom_id res chain seq x y z
N MET A 1 10.88 14.48 -10.80
CA MET A 1 10.73 14.03 -12.19
C MET A 1 11.34 12.63 -12.30
N CYS A 2 10.68 11.76 -13.06
CA CYS A 2 11.17 10.48 -13.54
C CYS A 2 11.44 10.74 -15.04
N GLN A 3 12.74 10.70 -15.38
CA GLN A 3 13.48 11.20 -16.55
C GLN A 3 13.48 12.72 -16.85
N ASP A 4 14.72 13.21 -17.02
CA ASP A 4 15.12 14.44 -17.70
C ASP A 4 15.84 13.99 -19.00
N PRO A 5 15.36 14.35 -20.20
CA PRO A 5 15.94 13.87 -21.45
C PRO A 5 17.03 14.84 -21.90
N ASN A 6 18.25 14.72 -21.35
CA ASN A 6 19.53 15.15 -21.93
C ASN A 6 20.59 15.27 -20.84
N LEU A 7 21.68 14.48 -20.92
CA LEU A 7 23.07 14.94 -20.84
C LEU A 7 24.04 13.76 -20.84
N GLU A 8 24.94 13.78 -21.83
CA GLU A 8 26.09 12.89 -22.01
C GLU A 8 27.17 13.10 -20.91
N ALA A 9 28.02 12.09 -20.70
CA ALA A 9 29.02 11.87 -19.64
C ALA A 9 30.33 12.71 -19.78
N PRO A 10 31.48 12.45 -19.07
CA PRO A 10 31.78 11.66 -17.86
C PRO A 10 32.75 12.35 -16.81
N LEU A 11 33.01 11.61 -15.70
CA LEU A 11 34.21 11.59 -14.81
C LEU A 11 34.50 12.73 -13.81
N ALA A 12 34.52 12.40 -12.50
CA ALA A 12 35.75 12.26 -11.69
C ALA A 12 35.44 11.94 -10.20
N ALA A 13 36.42 11.29 -9.54
CA ALA A 13 36.32 10.56 -8.28
C ALA A 13 36.65 11.36 -7.00
N ALA A 14 36.18 10.88 -5.84
CA ALA A 14 36.86 10.81 -4.52
C ALA A 14 35.84 10.28 -3.48
N ALA A 15 35.95 9.06 -2.94
CA ALA A 15 36.87 8.54 -1.93
C ALA A 15 36.51 8.90 -0.45
N SER A 16 36.04 7.86 0.26
CA SER A 16 36.43 7.43 1.61
C SER A 16 35.79 8.03 2.89
N SER A 17 35.32 7.09 3.73
CA SER A 17 35.34 7.04 5.22
C SER A 17 34.02 7.40 5.92
N SER A 18 33.49 6.70 6.93
CA SER A 18 33.74 5.39 7.54
C SER A 18 32.60 5.10 8.54
N LYS A 19 32.48 3.83 8.96
CA LYS A 19 31.97 3.34 10.24
C LYS A 19 30.48 3.51 10.55
N GLY A 20 29.78 2.39 10.46
CA GLY A 20 28.48 2.18 11.08
C GLY A 20 27.89 0.84 10.66
N THR A 21 28.52 -0.27 11.05
CA THR A 21 28.00 -1.62 10.82
C THR A 21 26.72 -1.80 11.65
N ARG A 22 25.59 -1.32 11.14
CA ARG A 22 24.28 -1.71 11.63
C ARG A 22 24.03 -3.11 11.12
N THR A 23 24.07 -4.07 12.03
CA THR A 23 23.56 -5.41 11.85
C THR A 23 22.18 -5.32 11.21
N VAL A 24 22.12 -5.57 9.91
CA VAL A 24 20.87 -5.72 9.17
C VAL A 24 20.26 -7.02 9.69
N ILE A 25 19.29 -6.92 10.60
CA ILE A 25 18.47 -8.08 10.95
C ILE A 25 17.66 -8.40 9.69
N PRO A 26 17.89 -9.55 9.04
CA PRO A 26 17.07 -9.94 7.92
C PRO A 26 15.71 -10.35 8.50
N LEU A 27 14.76 -9.40 8.52
CA LEU A 27 13.34 -9.70 8.61
C LEU A 27 12.96 -10.32 7.26
N ILE A 28 13.41 -11.56 7.08
CA ILE A 28 12.78 -12.54 6.21
C ILE A 28 11.38 -12.65 6.77
N LEU A 29 10.42 -12.01 6.10
CA LEU A 29 9.03 -12.43 6.20
C LEU A 29 9.08 -13.91 5.81
N ARG A 30 9.11 -14.80 6.81
CA ARG A 30 8.93 -16.23 6.57
C ARG A 30 7.49 -16.35 6.08
N ALA A 31 7.32 -16.26 4.76
CA ALA A 31 6.29 -16.97 4.05
C ALA A 31 6.59 -18.47 4.25
N GLN A 32 6.30 -18.97 5.46
CA GLN A 32 6.19 -20.41 5.65
C GLN A 32 4.86 -20.80 5.02
N GLU A 33 4.99 -21.45 3.86
CA GLU A 33 4.15 -22.51 3.34
C GLU A 33 2.68 -22.45 3.78
N VAL A 34 1.85 -21.85 2.92
CA VAL A 34 0.44 -22.21 2.86
C VAL A 34 0.14 -22.67 1.44
N GLU A 35 0.85 -23.71 1.00
CA GLU A 35 0.28 -24.63 0.00
C GLU A 35 -0.72 -25.54 0.73
N GLY A 36 -1.85 -24.94 1.06
CA GLY A 36 -3.05 -25.65 1.48
C GLY A 36 -4.19 -24.95 0.77
N VAL A 37 -4.67 -25.53 -0.32
CA VAL A 37 -5.92 -25.12 -0.97
C VAL A 37 -6.97 -25.13 0.14
N LEU A 38 -7.39 -23.94 0.59
CA LEU A 38 -8.47 -23.83 1.56
C LEU A 38 -9.69 -24.52 0.94
N PRO A 39 -10.31 -25.50 1.61
CA PRO A 39 -11.45 -26.20 1.05
C PRO A 39 -12.56 -25.18 0.76
N ARG A 40 -12.95 -25.09 -0.51
CA ARG A 40 -14.12 -24.34 -0.96
C ARG A 40 -15.34 -24.97 -0.29
N ILE A 41 -16.02 -24.22 0.58
CA ILE A 41 -17.21 -24.74 1.27
C ILE A 41 -18.39 -24.64 0.29
N GLU A 42 -18.85 -25.78 -0.20
CA GLU A 42 -19.94 -25.87 -1.19
C GLU A 42 -21.35 -25.75 -0.58
N ASN A 43 -21.48 -25.68 0.76
CA ASN A 43 -22.79 -25.57 1.42
C ASN A 43 -22.78 -24.58 2.60
N VAL A 44 -23.45 -23.44 2.44
CA VAL A 44 -23.54 -22.36 3.44
C VAL A 44 -24.86 -22.49 4.23
N ASN A 45 -24.97 -23.49 5.10
CA ASN A 45 -26.22 -23.78 5.81
C ASN A 45 -26.27 -23.29 7.27
N THR A 46 -25.16 -22.82 7.85
CA THR A 46 -25.16 -22.27 9.23
C THR A 46 -24.65 -20.82 9.32
N ALA A 47 -25.02 -20.11 10.39
CA ALA A 47 -24.49 -18.77 10.67
C ALA A 47 -22.95 -18.77 10.84
N GLY A 48 -22.38 -19.86 11.35
CA GLY A 48 -20.93 -20.04 11.44
C GLY A 48 -20.25 -20.21 10.07
N ASP A 49 -20.90 -20.88 9.12
CA ASP A 49 -20.39 -21.02 7.75
C ASP A 49 -20.37 -19.69 7.01
N ARG A 50 -21.38 -18.84 7.21
CA ARG A 50 -21.40 -17.47 6.66
C ARG A 50 -20.22 -16.65 7.19
N VAL A 51 -19.97 -16.71 8.50
CA VAL A 51 -18.83 -16.01 9.11
C VAL A 51 -17.49 -16.55 8.58
N ARG A 52 -17.33 -17.88 8.44
CA ARG A 52 -16.13 -18.49 7.84
C ARG A 52 -15.94 -18.10 6.37
N ALA A 53 -17.00 -18.08 5.57
CA ALA A 53 -16.93 -17.66 4.18
C ALA A 53 -16.52 -16.18 4.05
N HIS A 54 -17.01 -15.30 4.94
CA HIS A 54 -16.55 -13.91 5.00
C HIS A 54 -15.06 -13.81 5.35
N TYR A 55 -14.56 -14.66 6.27
CA TYR A 55 -13.14 -14.72 6.58
C TYR A 55 -12.29 -15.17 5.39
N GLN A 56 -12.70 -16.24 4.68
CA GLN A 56 -11.97 -16.72 3.50
C GLN A 56 -11.87 -15.65 2.40
N GLN A 57 -12.97 -14.95 2.11
CA GLN A 57 -12.96 -13.85 1.14
C GLN A 57 -12.07 -12.67 1.59
N SER A 58 -12.08 -12.34 2.90
CA SER A 58 -11.20 -11.32 3.45
C SER A 58 -9.72 -11.75 3.41
N ASP A 59 -9.43 -13.04 3.49
CA ASP A 59 -8.06 -13.57 3.42
C ASP A 59 -7.52 -13.49 1.98
N GLU A 60 -8.32 -13.85 0.96
CA GLU A 60 -7.96 -13.66 -0.45
C GLU A 60 -7.59 -12.20 -0.75
N TYR A 61 -8.37 -11.28 -0.18
CA TYR A 61 -8.10 -9.86 -0.27
C TYR A 61 -6.77 -9.48 0.39
N GLY A 62 -6.55 -9.97 1.62
CA GLY A 62 -5.33 -9.76 2.37
C GLY A 62 -4.09 -10.26 1.63
N VAL A 63 -4.19 -11.39 0.92
CA VAL A 63 -3.09 -11.96 0.11
C VAL A 63 -2.72 -11.03 -1.04
N LYS A 64 -3.71 -10.49 -1.76
CA LYS A 64 -3.45 -9.52 -2.85
C LYS A 64 -2.78 -8.24 -2.32
N LEU A 65 -3.26 -7.71 -1.19
CA LEU A 65 -2.63 -6.55 -0.57
C LEU A 65 -1.20 -6.86 -0.12
N GLN A 66 -0.97 -8.07 0.42
CA GLN A 66 0.36 -8.48 0.88
C GLN A 66 1.34 -8.59 -0.28
N ALA A 67 0.90 -9.14 -1.41
CA ALA A 67 1.69 -9.16 -2.64
C ALA A 67 2.08 -7.74 -3.07
N ALA A 68 1.13 -6.80 -3.06
CA ALA A 68 1.40 -5.39 -3.38
C ALA A 68 2.44 -4.76 -2.44
N VAL A 69 2.30 -4.98 -1.13
CA VAL A 69 3.23 -4.46 -0.12
C VAL A 69 4.62 -5.09 -0.26
N ASN A 70 4.71 -6.39 -0.48
CA ASN A 70 5.99 -7.08 -0.68
C ASN A 70 6.71 -6.58 -1.94
N HIS A 71 5.97 -6.37 -3.03
CA HIS A 71 6.51 -5.80 -4.25
C HIS A 71 6.97 -4.35 -4.04
N LEU A 72 6.21 -3.53 -3.32
CA LEU A 72 6.66 -2.18 -2.94
C LEU A 72 7.96 -2.23 -2.14
N LEU A 73 8.05 -3.11 -1.14
CA LEU A 73 9.25 -3.24 -0.31
C LEU A 73 10.50 -3.64 -1.11
N SER A 74 10.36 -4.33 -2.24
CA SER A 74 11.50 -4.66 -3.10
C SER A 74 12.08 -3.45 -3.87
N TYR A 75 11.37 -2.32 -3.94
CA TYR A 75 11.83 -1.08 -4.59
C TYR A 75 12.53 -0.10 -3.65
N GLY A 76 12.53 -0.37 -2.34
CA GLY A 76 13.14 0.48 -1.31
C GLY A 76 12.33 1.73 -0.93
N CYS A 77 11.63 2.39 -1.86
CA CYS A 77 10.71 3.48 -1.53
C CYS A 77 9.45 3.49 -2.42
N VAL A 78 8.39 4.13 -1.93
CA VAL A 78 7.09 4.21 -2.61
C VAL A 78 7.18 4.94 -3.95
N ARG A 79 7.95 6.03 -4.02
CA ARG A 79 8.08 6.79 -5.27
C ARG A 79 8.70 5.94 -6.38
N CYS A 80 9.75 5.18 -6.07
CA CYS A 80 10.42 4.31 -7.04
C CYS A 80 9.51 3.17 -7.50
N TRP A 81 8.71 2.62 -6.59
CA TRP A 81 7.69 1.64 -6.93
C TRP A 81 6.67 2.20 -7.93
N VAL A 82 6.12 3.39 -7.68
CA VAL A 82 5.14 4.04 -8.56
C VAL A 82 5.74 4.47 -9.91
N CYS A 83 7.00 4.93 -9.92
CA CYS A 83 7.72 5.26 -11.16
C CYS A 83 8.25 4.03 -11.93
N ARG A 84 8.12 2.81 -11.38
CA ARG A 84 8.73 1.59 -11.95
C ARG A 84 10.24 1.72 -12.21
N ASN A 85 10.96 2.46 -11.36
CA ASN A 85 12.41 2.64 -11.46
C ASN A 85 13.10 2.00 -10.24
N PRO A 86 13.39 0.69 -10.28
CA PRO A 86 14.08 0.00 -9.21
C PRO A 86 15.57 0.37 -9.22
N GLY A 87 15.95 1.37 -8.41
CA GLY A 87 17.34 1.55 -8.00
C GLY A 87 18.22 2.46 -8.86
N GLU A 88 17.96 3.76 -8.86
CA GLU A 88 19.09 4.70 -8.83
C GLU A 88 19.65 4.67 -7.40
N SER A 89 20.82 4.05 -7.25
CA SER A 89 21.54 3.92 -5.99
C SER A 89 21.82 5.31 -5.37
N GLY A 90 20.94 5.75 -4.46
CA GLY A 90 21.08 7.02 -3.72
C GLY A 90 19.84 7.50 -2.96
N HIS A 91 18.91 6.62 -2.57
CA HIS A 91 17.54 7.00 -2.17
C HIS A 91 17.35 7.45 -0.71
N GLU A 92 18.10 8.46 -0.25
CA GLU A 92 17.73 9.24 0.93
C GLU A 92 16.97 10.54 0.57
N SER A 93 16.87 10.90 -0.73
CA SER A 93 16.51 12.26 -1.16
C SER A 93 15.17 12.42 -1.88
N HIS A 94 14.36 11.36 -2.01
CA HIS A 94 13.08 11.43 -2.73
C HIS A 94 11.94 11.93 -1.83
N GLY A 95 11.95 13.23 -1.55
CA GLY A 95 10.81 13.90 -0.93
C GLY A 95 9.56 13.87 -1.84
N PRO A 96 8.35 13.87 -1.26
CA PRO A 96 7.13 14.10 -2.03
C PRO A 96 7.14 15.51 -2.62
N ASP A 97 6.64 15.66 -3.84
CA ASP A 97 6.31 16.98 -4.39
C ASP A 97 5.20 17.66 -3.57
N VAL A 98 4.94 18.94 -3.83
CA VAL A 98 3.97 19.74 -3.09
C VAL A 98 2.56 19.13 -3.10
N SER A 99 2.11 18.63 -4.25
CA SER A 99 0.76 18.05 -4.40
C SER A 99 0.63 16.72 -3.66
N THR A 100 1.66 15.88 -3.74
CA THR A 100 1.75 14.61 -3.01
C THR A 100 1.81 14.84 -1.52
N ARG A 101 2.59 15.83 -1.06
CA ARG A 101 2.68 16.20 0.36
C ARG A 101 1.35 16.70 0.90
N ALA A 102 0.67 17.59 0.16
CA ALA A 102 -0.64 18.12 0.55
C ALA A 102 -1.69 17.00 0.67
N LEU A 103 -1.73 16.06 -0.29
CA LEU A 103 -2.63 14.91 -0.21
C LEU A 103 -2.27 14.00 0.97
N LEU A 104 -0.99 13.71 1.20
CA LEU A 104 -0.54 12.87 2.31
C LEU A 104 -0.92 13.45 3.68
N GLN A 105 -0.86 14.78 3.85
CA GLN A 105 -1.33 15.46 5.06
C GLN A 105 -2.84 15.24 5.27
N ARG A 106 -3.64 15.32 4.21
CA ARG A 106 -5.09 15.08 4.30
C ARG A 106 -5.43 13.63 4.57
N LEU A 107 -4.68 12.68 3.99
CA LEU A 107 -4.85 11.26 4.27
C LEU A 107 -4.60 10.94 5.75
N HIS A 108 -3.68 11.65 6.42
CA HIS A 108 -3.45 11.45 7.85
C HIS A 108 -4.66 11.74 8.73
N LEU A 109 -5.58 12.59 8.26
CA LEU A 109 -6.79 12.96 8.98
C LEU A 109 -7.94 11.95 8.78
N ILE A 110 -7.76 10.96 7.90
CA ILE A 110 -8.75 9.90 7.72
C ILE A 110 -8.79 9.05 8.99
N GLN A 111 -9.92 9.15 9.69
CA GLN A 111 -10.27 8.28 10.79
C GLN A 111 -11.13 7.15 10.24
N PHE A 112 -10.77 5.92 10.60
CA PHE A 112 -11.59 4.76 10.26
C PHE A 112 -12.64 4.58 11.35
N ASP A 113 -13.93 4.55 10.99
CA ASP A 113 -14.96 4.09 11.93
C ASP A 113 -14.72 2.60 12.20
N ASP A 114 -14.46 2.26 13.46
CA ASP A 114 -14.14 0.89 13.88
C ASP A 114 -15.36 -0.04 13.82
N ARG A 115 -16.58 0.51 13.67
CA ARG A 115 -17.83 -0.26 13.67
C ARG A 115 -18.08 -1.07 12.39
N ASP A 116 -17.55 -0.64 11.26
CA ASP A 116 -17.70 -1.34 9.97
C ASP A 116 -16.66 -2.46 9.76
N VAL A 117 -15.85 -2.76 10.78
CA VAL A 117 -14.48 -3.25 10.54
C VAL A 117 -14.05 -4.34 11.53
N ILE A 118 -14.99 -5.14 12.04
CA ILE A 118 -14.68 -6.28 12.93
C ILE A 118 -13.64 -7.23 12.29
N HIS A 119 -13.54 -7.23 10.95
CA HIS A 119 -12.62 -8.08 10.18
C HIS A 119 -11.37 -7.36 9.61
N GLN A 120 -11.24 -6.03 9.71
CA GLN A 120 -10.16 -5.25 9.05
C GLN A 120 -9.59 -4.12 9.91
N ALA A 121 -9.49 -4.31 11.22
CA ALA A 121 -8.75 -3.38 12.07
C ALA A 121 -7.33 -3.20 11.50
N VAL A 122 -6.92 -1.95 11.30
CA VAL A 122 -5.64 -1.58 10.68
C VAL A 122 -4.79 -0.77 11.64
N CYS A 123 -3.48 -0.82 11.46
CA CYS A 123 -2.55 0.10 12.09
C CYS A 123 -2.83 1.54 11.61
N TYR A 124 -3.03 2.49 12.53
CA TYR A 124 -3.34 3.86 12.15
C TYR A 124 -2.18 4.55 11.40
N ARG A 125 -0.94 4.09 11.62
CA ARG A 125 0.27 4.65 10.98
C ARG A 125 0.44 4.17 9.54
N CYS A 126 0.44 2.86 9.31
CA CYS A 126 0.75 2.28 7.99
C CYS A 126 -0.48 1.78 7.22
N TRP A 127 -1.65 1.77 7.87
CA TRP A 127 -2.93 1.21 7.40
C TRP A 127 -2.88 -0.28 7.04
N ILE A 128 -1.90 -1.03 7.54
CA ILE A 128 -1.82 -2.48 7.33
C ILE A 128 -2.77 -3.20 8.30
N PRO A 129 -3.53 -4.23 7.85
CA PRO A 129 -4.36 -5.05 8.73
C PRO A 129 -3.57 -5.74 9.85
N PHE A 130 -4.15 -5.81 11.06
CA PHE A 130 -3.57 -6.55 12.20
C PHE A 130 -3.61 -8.07 12.03
N ARG A 131 -4.59 -8.57 11.27
CA ARG A 131 -4.79 -10.01 11.10
C ARG A 131 -3.94 -10.57 9.96
N ARG A 132 -4.08 -11.87 9.72
CA ARG A 132 -3.51 -12.55 8.56
C ARG A 132 -3.92 -11.84 7.26
N PRO A 133 -3.06 -11.88 6.23
CA PRO A 133 -1.76 -12.56 6.20
C PRO A 133 -0.59 -11.69 6.74
N PHE A 134 -0.85 -10.45 7.13
CA PHE A 134 0.20 -9.52 7.60
C PHE A 134 0.67 -9.80 9.03
N ASN A 135 -0.23 -10.32 9.89
CA ASN A 135 0.04 -10.57 11.31
C ASN A 135 0.66 -9.36 12.02
N HIS A 136 0.22 -8.15 11.67
CA HIS A 136 0.71 -6.94 12.33
C HIS A 136 0.31 -7.02 13.82
N PRO A 137 1.24 -6.75 14.77
CA PRO A 137 0.99 -6.95 16.20
C PRO A 137 -0.32 -6.28 16.64
N PRO A 138 -1.27 -7.03 17.23
CA PRO A 138 -2.53 -6.46 17.68
C PRO A 138 -2.29 -5.53 18.88
N ARG A 139 -3.17 -4.54 19.02
CA ARG A 139 -3.15 -3.59 20.12
C ARG A 139 -3.70 -4.24 21.39
N PRO A 140 -3.11 -4.02 22.57
CA PRO A 140 -3.82 -4.20 23.83
C PRO A 140 -5.13 -3.40 23.83
N LYS A 141 -6.20 -3.96 24.42
CA LYS A 141 -7.47 -3.23 24.55
C LYS A 141 -7.27 -1.97 25.38
N GLY A 142 -7.74 -0.82 24.88
CA GLY A 142 -7.66 0.46 25.58
C GLY A 142 -6.33 1.21 25.46
N SER A 143 -5.35 0.68 24.72
CA SER A 143 -4.10 1.39 24.46
C SER A 143 -4.13 2.11 23.10
N SER A 144 -3.45 3.25 23.00
CA SER A 144 -2.99 3.76 21.70
C SER A 144 -2.05 2.73 21.08
N VAL A 145 -1.94 2.71 19.74
CA VAL A 145 -0.88 1.94 19.10
C VAL A 145 0.43 2.64 19.38
N ASP A 146 1.37 1.90 19.95
CA ASP A 146 2.73 2.35 20.06
C ASP A 146 3.36 2.40 18.66
N GLU A 147 3.75 3.60 18.25
CA GLU A 147 4.39 3.85 16.96
C GLU A 147 5.70 3.08 16.79
N GLU A 148 6.43 2.88 17.89
CA GLU A 148 7.72 2.22 17.90
C GLU A 148 7.61 0.73 17.57
N THR A 149 6.47 0.13 17.94
CA THR A 149 6.20 -1.30 17.72
C THR A 149 5.69 -1.64 16.31
N CYS A 150 5.40 -0.63 15.49
CA CYS A 150 4.94 -0.87 14.12
C CYS A 150 6.09 -1.47 13.29
N PRO A 151 5.93 -2.66 12.67
CA PRO A 151 6.99 -3.30 11.88
C PRO A 151 7.41 -2.48 10.65
N PHE A 152 6.58 -1.51 10.24
CA PHE A 152 6.87 -0.59 9.14
C PHE A 152 7.42 0.77 9.59
N ASN A 153 7.60 1.00 10.90
CA ASN A 153 8.05 2.27 11.46
C ASN A 153 9.38 2.76 10.84
N GLY A 154 10.37 1.87 10.77
CA GLY A 154 11.71 2.16 10.25
C GLY A 154 11.95 1.81 8.78
N ARG A 155 11.06 1.06 8.13
CA ARG A 155 11.19 0.73 6.70
C ARG A 155 10.55 1.80 5.82
N ILE A 156 9.23 1.96 5.91
CA ILE A 156 8.46 2.97 5.17
C ILE A 156 7.24 3.33 6.03
N PRO A 157 7.33 4.36 6.90
CA PRO A 157 6.17 4.77 7.66
C PRO A 157 5.08 5.28 6.72
N ARG A 158 3.81 5.02 7.05
CA ARG A 158 2.67 5.43 6.21
C ARG A 158 2.69 4.79 4.81
N ILE A 159 3.12 3.53 4.71
CA ILE A 159 3.26 2.80 3.44
C ILE A 159 2.02 2.88 2.53
N ILE A 160 0.81 2.53 3.01
CA ILE A 160 -0.42 2.61 2.22
C ILE A 160 -0.81 4.07 1.92
N PRO A 161 -0.85 5.01 2.89
CA PRO A 161 -1.09 6.42 2.58
C PRO A 161 -0.15 7.00 1.52
N GLN A 162 1.14 6.67 1.59
CA GLN A 162 2.12 7.10 0.61
C GLN A 162 1.83 6.48 -0.76
N ALA A 163 1.56 5.18 -0.83
CA ALA A 163 1.21 4.50 -2.08
C ALA A 163 -0.01 5.14 -2.75
N VAL A 164 -1.04 5.43 -1.97
CA VAL A 164 -2.24 6.15 -2.41
C VAL A 164 -1.88 7.55 -2.92
N ALA A 165 -1.13 8.33 -2.16
CA ALA A 165 -0.80 9.71 -2.54
C ALA A 165 0.06 9.78 -3.80
N PHE A 166 1.10 8.95 -3.90
CA PHE A 166 1.97 8.89 -5.07
C PHE A 166 1.23 8.36 -6.30
N GLY A 167 0.48 7.26 -6.17
CA GLY A 167 -0.28 6.69 -7.29
C GLY A 167 -1.32 7.67 -7.83
N PHE A 168 -2.05 8.37 -6.95
CA PHE A 168 -3.07 9.34 -7.34
C PHE A 168 -2.50 10.57 -8.04
N ASN A 169 -1.34 11.07 -7.59
CA ASN A 169 -0.71 12.28 -8.14
C ASN A 169 0.35 12.01 -9.22
N TYR A 170 0.62 10.75 -9.55
CA TYR A 170 1.63 10.43 -10.55
C TYR A 170 1.22 10.92 -11.94
N LYS A 171 2.11 11.69 -12.58
CA LYS A 171 1.87 12.30 -13.89
C LYS A 171 2.98 11.99 -14.88
N VAL A 172 2.58 11.80 -16.13
CA VAL A 172 3.45 11.75 -17.31
C VAL A 172 2.82 12.68 -18.36
N GLY A 173 3.61 13.58 -18.95
CA GLY A 173 3.10 14.55 -19.93
C GLY A 173 1.95 15.44 -19.42
N GLY A 174 1.91 15.72 -18.11
CA GLY A 174 0.84 16.51 -17.47
C GLY A 174 -0.46 15.74 -17.16
N ARG A 175 -0.60 14.48 -17.62
CA ARG A 175 -1.76 13.62 -17.39
C ARG A 175 -1.56 12.70 -16.19
N PHE A 176 -2.62 12.41 -15.44
CA PHE A 176 -2.56 11.47 -14.31
C PHE A 176 -2.63 10.03 -14.83
N VAL A 177 -1.56 9.27 -14.65
CA VAL A 177 -1.42 7.96 -15.29
C VAL A 177 -2.35 6.93 -14.65
N TYR A 178 -2.24 6.72 -13.33
CA TYR A 178 -2.96 5.62 -12.69
C TYR A 178 -4.40 5.98 -12.28
N ARG A 179 -4.70 7.27 -12.14
CA ARG A 179 -5.95 7.74 -11.55
C ARG A 179 -7.19 7.23 -12.30
N GLU A 180 -7.21 7.41 -13.62
CA GLU A 180 -8.36 7.05 -14.45
C GLU A 180 -8.44 5.53 -14.65
N ALA A 181 -7.31 4.87 -14.88
CA ALA A 181 -7.24 3.42 -15.01
C ALA A 181 -7.74 2.69 -13.75
N ILE A 182 -7.33 3.15 -12.56
CA ILE A 182 -7.81 2.58 -11.29
C ILE A 182 -9.30 2.88 -11.08
N ALA A 183 -9.77 4.09 -11.37
CA ALA A 183 -11.19 4.43 -11.24
C ALA A 183 -12.06 3.51 -12.11
N ASN A 184 -11.66 3.32 -13.37
CA ASN A 184 -12.34 2.43 -14.31
C ASN A 184 -12.32 0.96 -13.82
N SER A 185 -11.16 0.47 -13.36
CA SER A 185 -11.03 -0.90 -12.83
C SER A 185 -11.92 -1.15 -11.62
N LEU A 186 -12.08 -0.13 -10.76
CA LEU A 186 -12.93 -0.20 -9.57
C LEU A 186 -14.42 0.09 -9.85
N GLY A 187 -14.78 0.38 -11.11
CA GLY A 187 -16.17 0.71 -11.49
C GLY A 187 -16.69 1.98 -10.82
N VAL A 188 -15.81 2.96 -10.56
CA VAL A 188 -16.19 4.24 -9.95
C VAL A 188 -16.05 5.36 -10.97
N GLU A 189 -16.93 6.37 -10.86
CA GLU A 189 -16.76 7.61 -11.61
C GLU A 189 -15.38 8.21 -11.31
N SER A 190 -14.72 8.71 -12.36
CA SER A 190 -13.42 9.35 -12.22
C SER A 190 -13.47 10.39 -11.11
N TRP A 191 -12.56 10.28 -10.15
CA TRP A 191 -12.41 11.30 -9.13
C TRP A 191 -11.87 12.52 -9.85
N GLY A 192 -12.68 13.53 -10.17
CA GLY A 192 -12.25 14.76 -10.86
C GLY A 192 -11.37 15.66 -9.98
N THR A 193 -11.50 15.55 -8.65
CA THR A 193 -10.74 16.34 -7.67
C THR A 193 -10.16 15.49 -6.52
N PRO A 194 -9.10 15.95 -5.81
CA PRO A 194 -8.64 15.32 -4.57
C PRO A 194 -9.74 15.20 -3.50
N GLN A 195 -10.68 16.15 -3.47
CA GLN A 195 -11.82 16.15 -2.54
C GLN A 195 -12.75 14.97 -2.81
N GLN A 196 -13.11 14.72 -4.07
CA GLN A 196 -13.92 13.57 -4.47
C GLN A 196 -13.20 12.25 -4.17
N PHE A 197 -11.89 12.20 -4.39
CA PHE A 197 -11.09 11.04 -4.06
C PHE A 197 -11.07 10.75 -2.55
N LEU A 198 -10.83 11.77 -1.73
CA LEU A 198 -10.89 11.64 -0.27
C LEU A 198 -12.28 11.27 0.23
N ALA A 199 -13.34 11.81 -0.37
CA ALA A 199 -14.71 11.42 -0.05
C ALA A 199 -14.95 9.93 -0.37
N TRP A 200 -14.44 9.45 -1.51
CA TRP A 200 -14.48 8.03 -1.86
C TRP A 200 -13.70 7.17 -0.86
N LEU A 201 -12.48 7.55 -0.47
CA LEU A 201 -11.69 6.82 0.52
C LEU A 201 -12.38 6.67 1.88
N ASN A 202 -13.22 7.64 2.26
CA ASN A 202 -13.98 7.64 3.51
C ASN A 202 -15.34 6.93 3.43
N LYS A 203 -15.77 6.47 2.25
CA LYS A 203 -17.05 5.74 2.15
C LYS A 203 -16.98 4.46 3.01
N PRO A 204 -18.02 4.17 3.80
CA PRO A 204 -18.14 2.91 4.52
C PRO A 204 -17.95 1.70 3.60
N VAL A 205 -17.26 0.67 4.10
CA VAL A 205 -17.10 -0.58 3.38
C VAL A 205 -18.44 -1.30 3.40
N GLN A 206 -19.07 -1.45 2.23
CA GLN A 206 -20.33 -2.18 2.13
C GLN A 206 -20.06 -3.70 2.15
N GLY A 207 -20.25 -4.32 3.30
CA GLY A 207 -20.17 -5.78 3.48
C GLY A 207 -18.85 -6.25 4.10
N ALA A 208 -18.93 -7.30 4.90
CA ALA A 208 -17.83 -7.81 5.73
C ALA A 208 -16.62 -8.34 4.95
N SER A 209 -16.79 -8.67 3.66
CA SER A 209 -15.74 -9.25 2.81
C SER A 209 -15.10 -8.28 1.84
N ARG A 210 -15.53 -7.01 1.79
CA ARG A 210 -14.95 -6.03 0.86
C ARG A 210 -13.73 -5.36 1.45
N ALA A 211 -12.77 -5.10 0.57
CA ALA A 211 -11.64 -4.22 0.79
C ALA A 211 -12.03 -2.86 1.37
N ARG A 212 -11.17 -2.26 2.20
CA ARG A 212 -11.16 -0.79 2.31
C ARG A 212 -10.78 -0.17 0.97
N ASN A 213 -11.39 0.95 0.62
CA ASN A 213 -11.12 1.68 -0.62
C ASN A 213 -9.63 2.04 -0.79
N SER A 214 -8.95 2.43 0.30
CA SER A 214 -7.51 2.71 0.27
C SER A 214 -6.68 1.49 -0.10
N HIS A 215 -7.05 0.31 0.40
CA HIS A 215 -6.37 -0.93 0.06
C HIS A 215 -6.71 -1.37 -1.37
N ALA A 216 -7.97 -1.22 -1.79
CA ALA A 216 -8.41 -1.59 -3.14
C ALA A 216 -7.65 -0.78 -4.19
N PHE A 217 -7.48 0.52 -3.92
CA PHE A 217 -6.64 1.40 -4.73
C PHE A 217 -5.20 0.88 -4.86
N VAL A 218 -4.58 0.47 -3.75
CA VAL A 218 -3.20 -0.04 -3.76
C VAL A 218 -3.07 -1.38 -4.50
N ILE A 219 -4.08 -2.26 -4.41
CA ILE A 219 -4.09 -3.52 -5.16
C ILE A 219 -4.21 -3.26 -6.66
N GLU A 220 -5.10 -2.37 -7.07
CA GLU A 220 -5.24 -2.03 -8.49
C GLU A 220 -4.01 -1.30 -9.03
N LEU A 221 -3.42 -0.40 -8.24
CA LEU A 221 -2.13 0.21 -8.57
C LEU A 221 -1.05 -0.86 -8.76
N HIS A 222 -0.95 -1.81 -7.83
CA HIS A 222 -0.04 -2.93 -7.96
C HIS A 222 -0.27 -3.75 -9.22
N ARG A 223 -1.53 -4.05 -9.54
CA ARG A 223 -1.92 -4.78 -10.76
C ARG A 223 -1.45 -4.05 -12.03
N LEU A 224 -1.66 -2.74 -12.12
CA LEU A 224 -1.20 -1.94 -13.26
C LEU A 224 0.32 -1.88 -13.36
N LEU A 225 1.03 -1.82 -12.23
CA LEU A 225 2.49 -1.81 -12.21
C LEU A 225 3.11 -3.14 -12.67
N THR A 226 2.40 -4.27 -12.49
CA THR A 226 2.88 -5.62 -12.83
C THR A 226 2.33 -6.18 -14.13
N SER A 227 1.16 -5.73 -14.61
CA SER A 227 0.56 -6.28 -15.84
C SER A 227 1.33 -5.90 -17.10
N GLY A 228 2.23 -4.92 -17.04
CA GLY A 228 2.99 -4.48 -18.20
C GLY A 228 2.16 -3.74 -19.24
N ASP A 229 0.84 -3.62 -19.01
CA ASP A 229 -0.05 -2.78 -19.80
C ASP A 229 0.47 -1.34 -19.70
N SER A 230 0.97 -0.82 -20.82
CA SER A 230 1.21 0.61 -20.95
C SER A 230 -0.12 1.31 -20.72
N VAL A 231 -0.20 2.03 -19.61
CA VAL A 231 -1.26 3.03 -19.42
C VAL A 231 -0.88 4.18 -20.35
N GLU A 232 -1.32 4.08 -21.61
CA GLU A 232 -1.10 5.06 -22.69
C GLU A 232 -1.79 6.41 -22.40
#